data_AF-A0A7W1LT99-F1
#
_entry.id   AF-A0A7W1LT99-F1
#
_cell.length_a   1.000
_cell.length_b   1.000
_cell.length_c   1.000
_cell.angle_alpha   90.00
_cell.angle_beta   90.00
_cell.angle_gamma   90.00
#
_symmetry.space_group_name_H-M   'P 1'
#
loop_
_entity.id
_entity.type
_entity.pdbx_description
1 polymer ?
#
loop_
_entity_poly.entity_id
_entity_poly.type
_entity_poly.pdbx_seq_one_letter_code
_entity_poly.pdbx_strand_id
1 'polypeptide(L)' 'SRVVREPRAVLAEFGMEVDSDVELRVHDSTAEQRYLVLPLRPGGTEGWDQDQLARLVTRNAMIGTGRPLRP' A
#
# COMPACT_ATOMS: atom_id res chain seq x y z
N SER A 1 5.52 -1.22 -18.41
CA SER A 1 5.65 -2.37 -17.50
C SER A 1 4.27 -2.99 -17.23
N ARG A 2 4.17 -4.22 -16.69
CA ARG A 2 2.87 -4.89 -16.41
C ARG A 2 2.02 -4.14 -15.39
N VAL A 3 2.63 -3.59 -14.34
CA VAL A 3 1.93 -2.87 -13.27
C VAL A 3 1.15 -1.66 -13.76
N VAL A 4 1.59 -1.00 -14.85
CA VAL A 4 0.87 0.13 -15.45
C VAL A 4 -0.38 -0.32 -16.22
N ARG A 5 -0.41 -1.56 -16.73
CA ARG A 5 -1.50 -2.09 -17.58
C ARG A 5 -2.50 -2.93 -16.78
N GLU A 6 -2.00 -3.72 -15.84
CA GLU A 6 -2.75 -4.71 -15.08
C GLU A 6 -2.43 -4.62 -13.56
N PRO A 7 -2.61 -3.44 -12.92
CA PRO A 7 -2.17 -3.24 -11.54
C PRO A 7 -2.85 -4.21 -10.56
N ARG A 8 -4.14 -4.51 -10.73
CA ARG A 8 -4.86 -5.46 -9.87
C ARG A 8 -4.26 -6.87 -9.93
N ALA A 9 -3.98 -7.38 -11.13
CA ALA A 9 -3.40 -8.71 -11.30
C ALA A 9 -2.01 -8.80 -10.68
N VAL A 10 -1.20 -7.75 -10.86
CA VAL A 10 0.13 -7.68 -10.23
C VAL A 10 0.02 -7.64 -8.70
N LEU A 11 -0.92 -6.88 -8.13
CA LEU A 11 -1.15 -6.87 -6.68
C LEU A 11 -1.63 -8.22 -6.14
N ALA A 12 -2.48 -8.94 -6.87
CA ALA A 12 -2.94 -10.27 -6.52
C ALA A 12 -1.77 -11.29 -6.44
N GLU A 13 -0.75 -11.17 -7.29
CA GLU A 13 0.48 -11.98 -7.21
C GLU A 13 1.26 -11.74 -5.88
N PHE A 14 1.12 -10.56 -5.27
CA PHE A 14 1.64 -10.25 -3.93
C PHE A 14 0.67 -10.64 -2.80
N GLY A 15 -0.47 -11.27 -3.11
CA GLY A 15 -1.52 -11.61 -2.15
C GLY A 15 -2.37 -10.41 -1.70
N MET A 16 -2.33 -9.29 -2.44
CA MET A 16 -3.12 -8.09 -2.15
C MET A 16 -4.29 -7.97 -3.12
N GLU A 17 -5.47 -8.42 -2.66
CA GLU A 17 -6.72 -8.18 -3.36
C GLU A 17 -7.24 -6.76 -3.09
N VAL A 18 -7.75 -6.13 -4.15
CA VAL A 18 -8.32 -4.79 -4.13
C VAL A 18 -9.67 -4.81 -4.84
N ASP A 19 -10.72 -4.47 -4.10
CA ASP A 19 -12.10 -4.48 -4.56
C ASP A 19 -12.29 -3.64 -5.83
N SER A 20 -13.23 -4.05 -6.68
CA SER A 20 -13.44 -3.45 -8.00
C SER A 20 -13.89 -1.99 -7.96
N ASP A 21 -14.53 -1.58 -6.87
CA ASP A 21 -14.98 -0.21 -6.62
C ASP A 21 -13.87 0.73 -6.12
N VAL A 22 -12.74 0.19 -5.67
CA VAL A 22 -11.57 0.97 -5.25
C VAL A 22 -10.72 1.35 -6.47
N GLU A 23 -10.58 2.64 -6.74
CA GLU A 23 -9.71 3.15 -7.81
C GLU A 23 -8.23 2.83 -7.52
N LEU A 24 -7.50 2.35 -8.55
CA LEU A 24 -6.05 2.18 -8.47
C LEU A 24 -5.35 3.24 -9.34
N ARG A 25 -4.42 3.96 -8.73
CA ARG A 25 -3.55 4.94 -9.41
C ARG A 25 -2.11 4.46 -9.35
N VAL A 26 -1.51 4.26 -10.52
CA VAL A 26 -0.11 3.86 -10.65
C VAL A 26 0.72 5.09 -10.96
N HIS A 27 1.68 5.39 -10.09
CA HIS A 27 2.67 6.44 -10.35
C HIS A 27 3.92 5.82 -10.95
N ASP A 28 4.22 6.15 -12.21
CA ASP A 28 5.49 5.81 -12.85
C ASP A 28 6.51 6.92 -12.55
N SER A 29 7.62 6.57 -11.90
CA SER A 29 8.63 7.52 -11.43
C SER A 29 9.57 7.96 -12.55
N THR A 30 9.01 8.63 -13.57
CA THR A 30 9.73 9.05 -14.79
C THR A 30 10.47 10.38 -14.65
N ALA A 31 10.26 11.11 -13.54
CA ALA A 31 10.91 12.38 -13.23
C ALA A 31 11.67 12.29 -11.89
N GLU A 32 12.32 13.37 -11.47
CA GLU A 32 13.07 13.43 -10.20
C GLU A 32 12.18 13.34 -8.95
N GLN A 33 10.85 13.39 -9.12
CA GLN A 33 9.89 13.27 -8.03
C GLN A 33 9.96 11.88 -7.39
N ARG A 34 9.91 11.88 -6.05
CA ARG A 34 9.89 10.66 -5.24
C ARG A 34 8.55 10.59 -4.52
N TYR A 35 7.87 9.46 -4.67
CA TYR A 35 6.58 9.19 -4.07
C TYR A 35 6.70 8.19 -2.92
N LEU A 36 5.78 8.34 -1.96
CA LEU A 36 5.55 7.40 -0.88
C LEU A 36 4.04 7.18 -0.79
N VAL A 37 3.61 5.93 -0.65
CA VAL A 37 2.23 5.62 -0.30
C VAL A 37 2.09 5.77 1.21
N LEU A 38 1.14 6.59 1.66
CA LEU A 38 0.69 6.62 3.05
C LEU A 38 -0.47 5.61 3.17
N PRO A 39 -0.26 4.45 3.82
CA PRO A 39 -1.31 3.44 3.89
C PRO A 39 -2.42 3.84 4.86
N LEU A 40 -3.61 3.28 4.65
CA LEU A 40 -4.72 3.40 5.61
C LEU A 40 -4.35 2.76 6.95
N ARG A 41 -4.71 3.42 8.05
CA ARG A 41 -4.53 2.88 9.40
C ARG A 41 -5.39 1.61 9.56
N PRO A 42 -4.81 0.48 10.00
CA PRO A 42 -5.59 -0.72 10.26
C PRO A 42 -6.49 -0.51 11.50
N GLY A 43 -7.72 -1.03 11.44
CA GLY A 43 -8.61 -1.05 12.60
C GLY A 43 -8.05 -1.86 13.76
N GLY A 44 -8.54 -1.64 14.98
CA GLY A 44 -8.03 -2.29 16.19
C GLY A 44 -6.73 -1.66 16.72
N THR A 45 -6.35 -0.50 16.19
CA THR A 45 -5.18 0.27 16.65
C THR A 45 -5.57 1.52 17.42
N GLU A 46 -6.83 1.67 17.82
CA GLU A 46 -7.32 2.85 18.54
C GLU A 46 -6.50 3.06 19.83
N GLY A 47 -6.08 4.29 20.09
CA GLY A 47 -5.26 4.64 21.25
C GLY A 47 -3.79 4.21 21.21
N TRP A 48 -3.34 3.53 20.15
CA TRP A 48 -1.92 3.19 19.98
C TRP A 48 -1.06 4.44 19.82
N ASP A 49 0.14 4.40 20.40
CA ASP A 49 1.17 5.42 20.22
C ASP A 49 1.88 5.31 18.87
N GLN A 50 2.76 6.27 18.60
CA GLN A 50 3.50 6.34 17.35
C GLN A 50 4.39 5.11 17.10
N ASP A 51 5.10 4.62 18.11
CA ASP A 51 6.05 3.53 17.96
C ASP A 51 5.33 2.21 17.72
N GLN A 52 4.18 2.02 18.36
CA GLN A 52 3.26 0.91 18.10
C GLN A 52 2.75 0.92 16.66
N LEU A 53 2.28 2.08 16.17
CA LEU A 53 1.78 2.21 14.79
C LEU A 53 2.90 2.02 13.76
N ALA A 54 4.09 2.56 14.02
CA ALA A 54 5.24 2.46 13.11
C ALA A 54 5.63 0.99 12.84
N ARG A 55 5.49 0.11 13.84
CA ARG A 55 5.76 -1.34 13.69
C ARG A 55 4.82 -2.03 12.69
N LEU A 56 3.65 -1.47 12.41
CA LEU A 56 2.71 -2.03 11.42
C LEU A 56 3.03 -1.60 9.99
N VAL A 57 3.79 -0.52 9.82
CA VAL A 57 4.09 0.05 8.50
C VAL A 57 5.26 -0.70 7.86
N THR A 58 4.95 -1.51 6.85
CA THR A 58 5.95 -2.26 6.09
C THR A 58 6.43 -1.48 4.88
N ARG A 59 7.59 -1.87 4.31
CA ARG A 59 8.06 -1.36 3.03
C ARG A 59 7.01 -1.51 1.92
N ASN A 60 6.37 -2.67 1.82
CA ASN A 60 5.36 -2.91 0.77
C ASN A 60 4.14 -1.99 0.94
N ALA A 61 3.73 -1.71 2.19
CA ALA A 61 2.67 -0.75 2.46
C ALA A 61 3.03 0.68 2.03
N MET A 62 4.30 1.05 2.16
CA MET A 62 4.82 2.35 1.72
C MET A 62 5.07 2.47 0.21
N ILE A 63 5.16 1.34 -0.50
CA ILE A 63 5.24 1.28 -1.97
C ILE A 63 3.83 1.19 -2.59
N GLY A 64 2.84 0.66 -1.85
CA GLY A 64 1.49 0.38 -2.34
C GLY A 64 1.29 -1.04 -2.86
N THR A 65 2.22 -1.96 -2.57
CA THR A 65 2.15 -3.38 -2.95
C THR A 65 1.75 -4.30 -1.79
N GLY A 66 1.29 -3.73 -0.69
CA GLY A 66 0.78 -4.46 0.46
C GLY A 66 -0.02 -3.56 1.39
N ARG A 67 -0.68 -4.16 2.38
CA ARG A 67 -1.33 -3.43 3.47
C ARG A 67 -0.39 -3.38 4.69
N PRO A 68 -0.59 -2.44 5.63
CA PRO A 68 0.05 -2.52 6.94
C PRO A 68 -0.26 -3.86 7.62
N LEU A 69 0.59 -4.26 8.56
CA LEU A 69 0.29 -5.39 9.43
C LEU A 69 -0.98 -5.10 10.23
N ARG A 70 -1.73 -6.15 10.55
CA ARG A 70 -2.87 -6.07 11.48
C ARG A 70 -2.36 -6.39 12.90
N PRO A 71 -2.88 -5.70 13.93
CA PRO A 71 -2.65 -6.06 15.33
C PRO A 71 -3.02 -7.51 15.63
#